data_AF-A0A3D3DKQ5-F1
#
_entry.id   AF-A0A3D3DKQ5-F1
#
_cell.length_a   1.000
_cell.length_b   1.000
_cell.length_c   1.000
_cell.angle_alpha   90.00
_cell.angle_beta   90.00
_cell.angle_gamma   90.00
#
_symmetry.space_group_name_H-M   'P 1'
#
loop_
_entity.id
_entity.type
_entity.pdbx_description
1 polymer ?
#
loop_
_entity_poly.entity_id
_entity_poly.type
_entity_poly.pdbx_seq_one_letter_code
_entity_poly.pdbx_strand_id
1 'polypeptide(L)'
;MHKRIYSTLLALSLAAVPALAQFEGMLEMKITTTGGDRELGGNGKMMTAVGKAGSRSEMNLEMGGMAMKMVILQKTDTPDLVYHINDANKTYTEIDLAKMRKMAEQTADARQYTVQKLGQETILGYKTQHVLVTEKDPGHSKGMTTELWTAKGLLDYTTFARMQPRPGKKGGEEALTKALKDADADGLPLKAINTSPDGTKITMEVVKIDKQSLPASTFQIPAGYTKSTGGLLDMMGGLSGPSTGEAKQQLNQVQQEMQEALKNMPPEQRAMIEKMMKQQAAPNP
;
A
#
# COMPACT_ATOMS: atom_id res chain seq x y z
N MET A 1 63.48 48.01 10.16
CA MET A 1 63.05 46.63 10.44
C MET A 1 61.55 46.62 10.71
N HIS A 2 60.71 46.30 9.73
CA HIS A 2 59.29 46.03 9.97
C HIS A 2 58.87 44.79 9.18
N LYS A 3 58.68 43.68 9.89
CA LYS A 3 58.15 42.42 9.35
C LYS A 3 56.64 42.57 9.19
N ARG A 4 56.13 42.48 7.97
CA ARG A 4 54.70 42.33 7.69
C ARG A 4 54.37 40.84 7.63
N ILE A 5 53.56 40.41 8.58
CA ILE A 5 53.00 39.06 8.69
C ILE A 5 51.85 38.99 7.69
N TYR A 6 51.98 38.18 6.63
CA TYR A 6 50.85 37.86 5.75
C TYR A 6 50.11 36.68 6.36
N SER A 7 48.87 36.95 6.79
CA SER A 7 47.96 35.98 7.36
C SER A 7 47.34 35.13 6.25
N THR A 8 47.63 33.82 6.24
CA THR A 8 47.05 32.85 5.31
C THR A 8 45.59 32.59 5.70
N LEU A 9 44.64 33.05 4.89
CA LEU A 9 43.22 32.71 5.06
C LEU A 9 42.92 31.46 4.22
N LEU A 10 42.90 30.30 4.87
CA LEU A 10 42.46 29.04 4.25
C LEU A 10 40.93 28.99 4.34
N ALA A 11 40.24 29.35 3.27
CA ALA A 11 38.79 29.20 3.15
C ALA A 11 38.45 27.72 2.93
N LEU A 12 38.09 27.01 4.00
CA LEU A 12 37.52 25.66 3.93
C LEU A 12 36.06 25.79 3.48
N SER A 13 35.81 25.72 2.18
CA SER A 13 34.47 25.60 1.63
C SER A 13 33.92 24.21 1.97
N LEU A 14 33.18 24.09 3.08
CA LEU A 14 32.27 22.97 3.30
C LEU A 14 31.20 23.02 2.19
N ALA A 15 31.38 22.20 1.15
CA ALA A 15 30.27 21.84 0.30
C ALA A 15 29.27 21.06 1.17
N ALA A 16 28.23 21.76 1.64
CA ALA A 16 27.05 21.11 2.18
C ALA A 16 26.38 20.36 1.02
N VAL A 17 26.81 19.12 0.79
CA VAL A 17 26.06 18.19 -0.06
C VAL A 17 24.75 17.96 0.67
N PRO A 18 23.58 18.29 0.09
CA PRO A 18 22.33 17.85 0.67
C PRO A 18 22.23 16.37 0.36
N ALA A 19 22.85 15.53 1.19
CA ALA A 19 22.43 14.15 1.32
C ALA A 19 21.06 14.22 2.01
N LEU A 20 20.00 14.40 1.23
CA LEU A 20 18.68 13.93 1.63
C LEU A 20 18.82 12.41 1.74
N ALA A 21 19.34 11.95 2.88
CA ALA A 21 19.26 10.55 3.25
C ALA A 21 17.77 10.25 3.32
N GLN A 22 17.25 9.65 2.25
CA GLN A 22 15.94 9.03 2.20
C GLN A 22 15.87 8.14 3.45
N PHE A 23 14.85 8.36 4.28
CA PHE A 23 14.75 7.71 5.60
C PHE A 23 15.07 6.21 5.52
N GLU A 24 15.97 5.75 6.38
CA GLU A 24 16.20 4.33 6.66
C GLU A 24 15.75 4.02 8.08
N GLY A 25 14.97 2.95 8.25
CA GLY A 25 14.51 2.54 9.55
C GLY A 25 13.22 1.73 9.55
N MET A 26 12.64 1.64 10.74
CA MET A 26 11.41 0.90 11.00
C MET A 26 10.28 1.87 11.39
N LEU A 27 9.10 1.63 10.85
CA LEU A 27 7.85 2.32 11.20
C LEU A 27 6.88 1.29 11.78
N GLU A 28 6.43 1.51 13.01
CA GLU A 28 5.32 0.76 13.59
C GLU A 28 4.02 1.55 13.43
N MET A 29 3.02 0.92 12.85
CA MET A 29 1.70 1.51 12.63
C MET A 29 0.62 0.66 13.28
N LYS A 30 -0.33 1.33 13.91
CA LYS A 30 -1.57 0.74 14.40
C LYS A 30 -2.67 0.98 13.37
N ILE A 31 -3.46 -0.05 13.10
CA ILE A 31 -4.64 0.02 12.24
C ILE A 31 -5.86 -0.21 13.13
N THR A 32 -6.86 0.65 13.03
CA THR A 32 -8.14 0.50 13.72
C THR A 32 -9.30 0.76 12.77
N THR A 33 -10.35 -0.04 12.91
CA THR A 33 -11.59 0.13 12.14
C THR A 33 -12.72 0.48 13.09
N THR A 34 -13.50 1.50 12.76
CA THR A 34 -14.63 2.00 13.57
C THR A 34 -15.81 2.37 12.67
N GLY A 35 -17.05 2.29 13.16
CA GLY A 35 -18.25 2.51 12.34
C GLY A 35 -18.59 1.29 11.45
N GLY A 36 -19.72 1.37 10.74
CA GLY A 36 -20.27 0.23 9.97
C GLY A 36 -20.89 -0.87 10.86
N ASP A 37 -21.51 -1.89 10.24
CA ASP A 37 -21.93 -3.09 10.96
C ASP A 37 -20.71 -3.75 11.62
N ARG A 38 -20.77 -3.87 12.95
CA ARG A 38 -19.62 -4.14 13.84
C ARG A 38 -18.94 -5.50 13.64
N GLU A 39 -19.42 -6.35 12.73
CA GLU A 39 -18.86 -7.69 12.46
C GLU A 39 -17.53 -7.67 11.69
N LEU A 40 -17.21 -6.57 10.98
CA LEU A 40 -15.95 -6.42 10.24
C LEU A 40 -14.89 -5.59 10.99
N GLY A 41 -15.17 -5.21 12.24
CA GLY A 41 -14.29 -4.40 13.08
C GLY A 41 -12.99 -5.11 13.40
N GLY A 42 -11.90 -4.62 12.81
CA GLY A 42 -10.56 -5.18 12.98
C GLY A 42 -9.54 -4.19 13.52
N ASN A 43 -8.79 -4.62 14.53
CA ASN A 43 -7.52 -3.98 14.90
C ASN A 43 -6.39 -4.67 14.15
N GLY A 44 -5.31 -3.93 13.91
CA GLY A 44 -4.14 -4.49 13.28
C GLY A 44 -2.87 -3.74 13.63
N LYS A 45 -1.76 -4.38 13.30
CA LYS A 45 -0.42 -3.79 13.38
C LYS A 45 0.27 -3.96 12.05
N MET A 46 0.96 -2.92 11.60
CA MET A 46 1.80 -2.94 10.43
C MET A 46 3.22 -2.52 10.83
N MET A 47 4.20 -3.33 10.47
CA MET A 47 5.61 -3.03 10.65
C MET A 47 6.24 -2.81 9.29
N THR A 48 6.81 -1.62 9.05
CA THR A 48 7.41 -1.27 7.76
C THR A 48 8.89 -0.98 7.92
N ALA A 49 9.72 -1.80 7.28
CA ALA A 49 11.14 -1.59 7.10
C ALA A 49 11.39 -0.81 5.81
N VAL A 50 12.22 0.24 5.87
CA VAL A 50 12.66 1.03 4.71
C VAL A 50 14.17 1.13 4.72
N GLY A 51 14.81 0.82 3.61
CA GLY A 51 16.25 0.86 3.45
C GLY A 51 16.67 1.05 2.01
N LYS A 52 17.98 1.21 1.74
CA LYS A 52 18.49 1.43 0.38
C LYS A 52 18.13 0.31 -0.60
N ALA A 53 18.04 -0.92 -0.09
CA ALA A 53 17.75 -2.11 -0.90
C ALA A 53 16.24 -2.30 -1.19
N GLY A 54 15.35 -1.60 -0.47
CA GLY A 54 13.92 -1.66 -0.72
C GLY A 54 13.07 -1.34 0.51
N SER A 55 11.83 -1.80 0.48
CA SER A 55 10.88 -1.71 1.58
C SER A 55 10.21 -3.06 1.84
N ARG A 56 9.99 -3.38 3.11
CA ARG A 56 9.25 -4.58 3.52
C ARG A 56 8.20 -4.20 4.56
N SER A 57 6.95 -4.51 4.28
CA SER A 57 5.82 -4.22 5.15
C SER A 57 5.14 -5.52 5.57
N GLU A 58 5.03 -5.72 6.88
CA GLU A 58 4.33 -6.86 7.48
C GLU A 58 3.09 -6.34 8.19
N MET A 59 1.92 -6.76 7.73
CA MET A 59 0.63 -6.37 8.28
C MET A 59 -0.04 -7.58 8.91
N ASN A 60 -0.48 -7.43 10.15
CA ASN A 60 -1.32 -8.38 10.85
C ASN A 60 -2.66 -7.70 11.11
N LEU A 61 -3.74 -8.24 10.55
CA LEU A 61 -5.10 -7.77 10.74
C LEU A 61 -5.92 -8.87 11.43
N GLU A 62 -6.71 -8.49 12.41
CA GLU A 62 -7.80 -9.33 12.91
C GLU A 62 -9.09 -8.87 12.23
N MET A 63 -9.81 -9.77 11.55
CA MET A 63 -11.09 -9.44 10.90
C MET A 63 -12.07 -10.58 11.12
N GLY A 64 -13.20 -10.31 11.78
CA GLY A 64 -14.26 -11.29 11.98
C GLY A 64 -13.80 -12.60 12.65
N GLY A 65 -12.84 -12.52 13.59
CA GLY A 65 -12.26 -13.68 14.27
C GLY A 65 -11.18 -14.43 13.48
N MET A 66 -10.84 -13.99 12.27
CA MET A 66 -9.73 -14.53 11.48
C MET A 66 -8.52 -13.60 11.54
N ALA A 67 -7.35 -14.18 11.82
CA ALA A 67 -6.08 -13.48 11.70
C ALA A 67 -5.57 -13.59 10.25
N MET A 68 -5.30 -12.45 9.64
CA MET A 68 -4.65 -12.33 8.33
C MET A 68 -3.28 -11.72 8.51
N LYS A 69 -2.25 -12.42 8.02
CA LYS A 69 -0.90 -11.87 7.88
C LYS A 69 -0.67 -11.55 6.41
N MET A 70 -0.11 -10.39 6.11
CA MET A 70 0.28 -9.99 4.77
C MET A 70 1.68 -9.43 4.79
N VAL A 71 2.57 -9.94 3.95
CA VAL A 71 3.94 -9.46 3.81
C VAL A 71 4.15 -8.95 2.40
N ILE A 72 4.54 -7.70 2.29
CA ILE A 72 4.80 -7.01 1.03
C ILE A 72 6.27 -6.64 1.00
N LEU A 73 6.94 -6.99 -0.09
CA LEU A 73 8.32 -6.65 -0.34
C LEU A 73 8.40 -5.91 -1.66
N GLN A 74 9.11 -4.79 -1.68
CA GLN A 74 9.49 -4.09 -2.90
C GLN A 74 11.00 -3.87 -2.84
N LYS A 75 11.68 -4.11 -3.96
CA LYS A 75 13.12 -3.92 -4.07
C LYS A 75 13.43 -2.69 -4.89
N THR A 76 14.53 -2.00 -4.57
CA THR A 76 14.93 -0.77 -5.28
C THR A 76 15.44 -1.07 -6.70
N ASP A 77 16.00 -2.26 -6.94
CA ASP A 77 16.50 -2.69 -8.25
C ASP A 77 15.39 -3.13 -9.23
N THR A 78 14.24 -3.54 -8.70
CA THR A 78 13.03 -3.88 -9.48
C THR A 78 11.82 -3.06 -9.00
N PRO A 79 11.81 -1.73 -9.20
CA PRO A 79 10.82 -0.83 -8.59
C PRO A 79 9.38 -1.05 -9.10
N ASP A 80 9.22 -1.66 -10.27
CA ASP A 80 7.91 -2.01 -10.84
C ASP A 80 7.40 -3.40 -10.42
N LEU A 81 8.17 -4.14 -9.61
CA LEU A 81 7.74 -5.42 -9.04
C LEU A 81 7.46 -5.27 -7.55
N VAL A 82 6.27 -5.69 -7.15
CA VAL A 82 5.89 -5.88 -5.75
C VAL A 82 5.73 -7.37 -5.50
N TYR A 83 6.33 -7.87 -4.43
CA TYR A 83 6.26 -9.26 -4.03
C TYR A 83 5.30 -9.39 -2.85
N HIS A 84 4.28 -10.22 -3.01
CA HIS A 84 3.46 -10.69 -1.90
C HIS A 84 4.06 -11.99 -1.38
N ILE A 85 4.49 -12.00 -0.12
CA ILE A 85 5.13 -13.16 0.51
C ILE A 85 4.09 -13.85 1.39
N ASN A 86 3.94 -15.15 1.18
CA ASN A 86 3.13 -16.03 2.01
C ASN A 86 4.07 -16.94 2.81
N ASP A 87 4.35 -16.53 4.05
CA ASP A 87 5.26 -17.29 4.93
C ASP A 87 4.71 -18.68 5.28
N ALA A 88 3.38 -18.81 5.40
CA ALA A 88 2.72 -20.06 5.78
C ALA A 88 2.91 -21.15 4.71
N ASN A 89 2.83 -20.77 3.43
CA ASN A 89 3.00 -21.69 2.31
C ASN A 89 4.42 -21.69 1.73
N LYS A 90 5.31 -20.82 2.22
CA LYS A 90 6.64 -20.56 1.64
C LYS A 90 6.55 -20.25 0.15
N THR A 91 5.57 -19.44 -0.23
CA THR A 91 5.38 -19.00 -1.61
C THR A 91 5.46 -17.48 -1.71
N TYR A 92 5.71 -16.98 -2.92
CA TYR A 92 5.54 -15.57 -3.21
C TYR A 92 4.81 -15.36 -4.54
N THR A 93 4.11 -14.25 -4.67
CA THR A 93 3.52 -13.80 -5.93
C THR A 93 4.16 -12.48 -6.35
N GLU A 94 4.28 -12.27 -7.65
CA GLU A 94 4.80 -11.04 -8.24
C GLU A 94 3.65 -10.23 -8.82
N ILE A 95 3.57 -8.97 -8.42
CA ILE A 95 2.64 -7.98 -8.94
C ILE A 95 3.46 -6.99 -9.76
N ASP A 96 3.16 -6.94 -11.06
CA ASP A 96 3.79 -6.02 -12.01
C ASP A 96 3.00 -4.70 -12.03
N LEU A 97 3.55 -3.68 -11.38
CA LEU A 97 2.94 -2.35 -11.27
C LEU A 97 2.83 -1.66 -12.63
N ALA A 98 3.78 -1.89 -13.54
CA ALA A 98 3.73 -1.30 -14.88
C ALA A 98 2.57 -1.88 -15.70
N LYS A 99 2.33 -3.19 -15.59
CA LYS A 99 1.14 -3.82 -16.19
C LYS A 99 -0.15 -3.32 -15.55
N MET A 100 -0.19 -3.15 -14.23
CA MET A 100 -1.36 -2.60 -13.53
C MET A 100 -1.67 -1.18 -13.99
N ARG A 101 -0.65 -0.32 -14.17
CA ARG A 101 -0.83 1.05 -14.69
C ARG A 101 -1.42 1.04 -16.10
N LYS A 102 -0.88 0.21 -17.01
CA LYS A 102 -1.41 0.09 -18.37
C LYS A 102 -2.86 -0.37 -18.42
N MET A 103 -3.24 -1.33 -17.58
CA MET A 103 -4.65 -1.78 -17.48
C MET A 103 -5.55 -0.71 -16.84
N ALA A 104 -5.02 0.07 -15.90
CA ALA A 104 -5.74 1.18 -15.29
C ALA A 104 -5.98 2.32 -16.31
N GLU A 105 -4.99 2.68 -17.13
CA GLU A 105 -5.11 3.66 -18.22
C GLU A 105 -6.22 3.30 -19.21
N GLN A 106 -6.38 2.00 -19.50
CA GLN A 106 -7.42 1.49 -20.40
C GLN A 106 -8.84 1.56 -19.80
N THR A 107 -8.98 1.79 -18.50
CA THR A 107 -10.28 1.77 -17.79
C THR A 107 -10.47 3.01 -16.90
N ALA A 108 -9.70 4.06 -17.11
CA ALA A 108 -9.65 5.23 -16.23
C ALA A 108 -10.75 6.23 -16.56
N ASP A 109 -11.75 6.33 -15.69
CA ASP A 109 -12.42 7.60 -15.46
C ASP A 109 -11.44 8.53 -14.72
N ALA A 110 -11.35 9.78 -15.16
CA ALA A 110 -10.42 10.77 -14.62
C ALA A 110 -10.80 11.15 -13.17
N ARG A 111 -10.29 10.40 -12.20
CA ARG A 111 -10.44 10.69 -10.77
C ARG A 111 -9.80 12.04 -10.46
N GLN A 112 -10.56 12.91 -9.81
CA GLN A 112 -10.06 14.18 -9.33
C GLN A 112 -10.05 14.20 -7.80
N TYR A 113 -9.07 14.89 -7.24
CA TYR A 113 -8.94 15.04 -5.79
C TYR A 113 -8.91 16.51 -5.44
N THR A 114 -9.63 16.89 -4.39
CA THR A 114 -9.45 18.19 -3.74
C THR A 114 -8.79 18.01 -2.40
N VAL A 115 -7.84 18.87 -2.07
CA VAL A 115 -7.13 18.87 -0.79
C VAL A 115 -7.42 20.17 -0.06
N GLN A 116 -7.98 20.07 1.13
CA GLN A 116 -8.24 21.19 2.02
C GLN A 116 -7.31 21.09 3.23
N LYS A 117 -6.57 22.16 3.53
CA LYS A 117 -5.78 22.25 4.77
C LYS A 117 -6.72 22.47 5.96
N LEU A 118 -6.63 21.62 6.97
CA LEU A 118 -7.46 21.68 8.18
C LEU A 118 -6.71 22.23 9.38
N GLY A 119 -5.38 22.09 9.43
CA GLY A 119 -4.58 22.61 10.54
C GLY A 119 -3.18 22.02 10.58
N GLN A 120 -2.48 22.26 11.67
CA GLN A 120 -1.17 21.67 11.94
C GLN A 120 -1.17 21.07 13.34
N GLU A 121 -0.50 19.93 13.47
CA GLU A 121 -0.36 19.21 14.73
C GLU A 121 1.08 18.70 14.88
N THR A 122 1.40 18.11 16.03
CA THR A 122 2.70 17.43 16.24
C THR A 122 2.44 15.98 16.62
N ILE A 123 2.96 15.06 15.81
CA ILE A 123 2.84 13.61 16.04
C ILE A 123 4.26 13.04 16.14
N LEU A 124 4.57 12.35 17.24
CA LEU A 124 5.90 11.78 17.51
C LEU A 124 7.06 12.80 17.38
N GLY A 125 6.79 14.08 17.70
CA GLY A 125 7.77 15.17 17.59
C GLY A 125 7.93 15.75 16.18
N TYR A 126 7.21 15.25 15.18
CA TYR A 126 7.19 15.80 13.82
C TYR A 126 6.00 16.75 13.66
N LYS A 127 6.27 17.95 13.14
CA LYS A 127 5.19 18.86 12.70
C LYS A 127 4.48 18.25 11.50
N THR A 128 3.16 18.13 11.59
CA THR A 128 2.31 17.58 10.54
C THR A 128 1.39 18.65 9.97
N GLN A 129 1.12 18.56 8.67
CA GLN A 129 0.03 19.28 8.03
C GLN A 129 -1.19 18.34 7.96
N HIS A 130 -2.26 18.70 8.66
CA HIS A 130 -3.55 18.02 8.58
C HIS A 130 -4.30 18.51 7.35
N VAL A 131 -4.68 17.58 6.48
CA VAL A 131 -5.45 17.84 5.28
C VAL A 131 -6.62 16.88 5.14
N LEU A 132 -7.71 17.37 4.57
CA LEU A 132 -8.83 16.57 4.08
C LEU A 132 -8.71 16.43 2.56
N VAL A 133 -8.65 15.19 2.12
CA VAL A 133 -8.71 14.80 0.72
C VAL A 133 -10.13 14.33 0.42
N THR A 134 -10.72 14.83 -0.64
CA THR A 134 -12.02 14.38 -1.15
C THR A 134 -11.85 13.89 -2.58
N GLU A 135 -12.23 12.64 -2.84
CA GLU A 135 -12.32 12.09 -4.19
C GLU A 135 -13.60 12.61 -4.86
N LYS A 136 -13.44 13.27 -6.01
CA LYS A 136 -14.53 13.68 -6.89
C LYS A 136 -14.67 12.61 -7.98
N ASP A 137 -15.66 11.75 -7.82
CA ASP A 137 -16.10 10.83 -8.85
C ASP A 137 -17.38 11.38 -9.49
N PRO A 138 -17.39 11.73 -10.80
CA PRO A 138 -18.58 12.21 -11.50
C PRO A 138 -19.77 11.24 -11.45
N GLY A 139 -19.54 9.95 -11.19
CA GLY A 139 -20.57 8.91 -11.16
C GLY A 139 -21.13 8.56 -9.77
N HIS A 140 -20.54 9.05 -8.68
CA HIS A 140 -20.92 8.68 -7.31
C HIS A 140 -21.10 9.91 -6.41
N SER A 141 -22.32 10.12 -5.90
CA SER A 141 -22.72 11.30 -5.11
C SER A 141 -22.18 11.33 -3.67
N LYS A 142 -21.59 10.25 -3.17
CA LYS A 142 -20.92 10.18 -1.87
C LYS A 142 -19.47 9.72 -2.07
N GLY A 143 -18.57 10.68 -2.26
CA GLY A 143 -17.14 10.41 -2.39
C GLY A 143 -16.54 9.87 -1.09
N MET A 144 -15.50 9.04 -1.22
CA MET A 144 -14.64 8.66 -0.10
C MET A 144 -13.85 9.89 0.36
N THR A 145 -13.74 10.09 1.66
CA THR A 145 -12.87 11.13 2.23
C THR A 145 -11.69 10.52 2.95
N THR A 146 -10.55 11.17 2.85
CA THR A 146 -9.33 10.75 3.53
C THR A 146 -8.73 11.95 4.25
N GLU A 147 -8.61 11.87 5.56
CA GLU A 147 -7.81 12.82 6.33
C GLU A 147 -6.38 12.31 6.43
N LEU A 148 -5.40 13.18 6.23
CA LEU A 148 -3.97 12.86 6.34
C LEU A 148 -3.27 13.88 7.24
N TRP A 149 -2.41 13.40 8.13
CA TRP A 149 -1.46 14.20 8.89
C TRP A 149 -0.07 13.93 8.34
N THR A 150 0.40 14.79 7.45
CA THR A 150 1.62 14.55 6.66
C THR A 150 2.83 15.26 7.27
N ALA A 151 3.93 14.54 7.45
CA ALA A 151 5.20 15.05 7.97
C ALA A 151 6.27 15.07 6.86
N LYS A 152 6.92 16.22 6.68
CA LYS A 152 8.09 16.34 5.81
C LYS A 152 9.37 15.92 6.53
N GLY A 153 10.41 15.56 5.78
CA GLY A 153 11.73 15.19 6.31
C GLY A 153 11.88 13.73 6.75
N LEU A 154 10.90 12.88 6.41
CA LEU A 154 10.98 11.43 6.56
C LEU A 154 10.96 10.76 5.18
N LEU A 155 9.76 10.54 4.65
CA LEU A 155 9.49 9.99 3.32
C LEU A 155 8.45 10.89 2.63
N ASP A 156 8.35 10.78 1.31
CA ASP A 156 7.23 11.39 0.58
C ASP A 156 6.04 10.43 0.50
N TYR A 157 4.87 10.99 0.18
CA TYR A 157 3.63 10.24 0.02
C TYR A 157 3.73 9.19 -1.08
N THR A 158 4.44 9.48 -2.18
CA THR A 158 4.60 8.55 -3.30
C THR A 158 5.35 7.28 -2.90
N THR A 159 6.42 7.42 -2.14
CA THR A 159 7.17 6.29 -1.59
C THR A 159 6.29 5.52 -0.61
N PHE A 160 5.58 6.24 0.27
CA PHE A 160 4.64 5.63 1.21
C PHE A 160 3.53 4.82 0.54
N ALA A 161 2.87 5.37 -0.48
CA ALA A 161 1.75 4.74 -1.17
C ALA A 161 2.14 3.38 -1.79
N ARG A 162 3.36 3.27 -2.32
CA ARG A 162 3.89 2.01 -2.86
C ARG A 162 4.11 0.93 -1.81
N MET A 163 4.30 1.31 -0.55
CA MET A 163 4.49 0.37 0.57
C MET A 163 3.17 -0.16 1.15
N GLN A 164 2.02 0.38 0.71
CA GLN A 164 0.73 -0.03 1.22
C GLN A 164 0.20 -1.28 0.49
N PRO A 165 -0.61 -2.13 1.16
CA PRO A 165 -1.23 -3.31 0.56
C PRO A 165 -2.29 -3.02 -0.51
N ARG A 166 -2.50 -1.73 -0.81
CA ARG A 166 -3.35 -1.28 -1.89
C ARG A 166 -2.49 -0.57 -2.93
N PRO A 167 -1.68 -1.29 -3.72
CA PRO A 167 -1.06 -0.67 -4.88
C PRO A 167 -2.16 -0.19 -5.82
N GLY A 168 -2.21 1.13 -6.03
CA GLY A 168 -3.01 1.85 -7.03
C GLY A 168 -4.43 1.36 -7.31
N LYS A 169 -5.45 1.98 -6.71
CA LYS A 169 -6.76 2.04 -7.38
C LYS A 169 -6.62 2.87 -8.66
N LYS A 170 -6.85 2.24 -9.82
CA LYS A 170 -7.19 2.83 -11.13
C LYS A 170 -6.76 4.31 -11.32
N GLY A 171 -5.50 4.59 -11.65
CA GLY A 171 -5.02 5.94 -12.02
C GLY A 171 -5.14 7.05 -10.97
N GLY A 172 -5.80 6.81 -9.83
CA GLY A 172 -6.06 7.82 -8.80
C GLY A 172 -4.84 8.17 -7.96
N GLU A 173 -3.84 7.27 -7.89
CA GLU A 173 -2.65 7.47 -7.06
C GLU A 173 -1.77 8.63 -7.57
N GLU A 174 -1.64 8.79 -8.89
CA GLU A 174 -0.88 9.91 -9.49
C GLU A 174 -1.61 11.23 -9.31
N ALA A 175 -2.94 11.26 -9.57
CA ALA A 175 -3.76 12.45 -9.37
C ALA A 175 -3.78 12.90 -7.89
N LEU A 176 -3.86 11.95 -6.95
CA LEU A 176 -3.77 12.22 -5.52
C LEU A 176 -2.39 12.74 -5.13
N THR A 177 -1.32 12.08 -5.59
CA THR A 177 0.06 12.53 -5.36
C THR A 177 0.24 13.97 -5.84
N LYS A 178 -0.27 14.29 -7.03
CA LYS A 178 -0.22 15.65 -7.57
C LYS A 178 -0.99 16.64 -6.68
N ALA A 179 -2.22 16.30 -6.29
CA ALA A 179 -3.04 17.17 -5.46
C ALA A 179 -2.40 17.45 -4.08
N LEU A 180 -1.75 16.46 -3.49
CA LEU A 180 -1.01 16.62 -2.23
C LEU A 180 0.23 17.51 -2.39
N LYS A 181 0.98 17.35 -3.49
CA LYS A 181 2.13 18.21 -3.82
C LYS A 181 1.71 19.66 -4.04
N ASP A 182 0.65 19.88 -4.82
CA ASP A 182 0.10 21.23 -5.06
C ASP A 182 -0.38 21.89 -3.76
N ALA A 183 -0.77 21.10 -2.76
CA ALA A 183 -1.14 21.55 -1.42
C ALA A 183 0.02 21.60 -0.41
N ASP A 184 1.26 21.30 -0.80
CA ASP A 184 2.43 21.22 0.10
C ASP A 184 2.28 20.18 1.24
N ALA A 185 1.48 19.14 1.01
CA ALA A 185 1.11 18.08 1.96
C ALA A 185 1.54 16.69 1.46
N ASP A 186 2.65 16.61 0.73
CA ASP A 186 3.19 15.39 0.10
C ASP A 186 4.18 14.61 0.97
N GLY A 187 4.22 14.89 2.28
CA GLY A 187 5.06 14.15 3.23
C GLY A 187 4.47 12.80 3.65
N LEU A 188 5.21 12.06 4.48
CA LEU A 188 4.78 10.79 5.06
C LEU A 188 3.54 10.99 5.94
N PRO A 189 2.41 10.31 5.68
CA PRO A 189 1.27 10.31 6.59
C PRO A 189 1.64 9.62 7.90
N LEU A 190 1.71 10.37 9.00
CA LEU A 190 1.85 9.82 10.35
C LEU A 190 0.50 9.38 10.93
N LYS A 191 -0.59 9.90 10.37
CA LYS A 191 -1.94 9.44 10.63
C LYS A 191 -2.76 9.58 9.35
N ALA A 192 -3.61 8.61 9.08
CA ALA A 192 -4.55 8.62 7.97
C ALA A 192 -5.90 8.09 8.45
N ILE A 193 -6.99 8.80 8.16
CA ILE A 193 -8.36 8.33 8.43
C ILE A 193 -9.09 8.26 7.10
N ASN A 194 -9.38 7.06 6.63
CA ASN A 194 -10.20 6.84 5.46
C ASN A 194 -11.65 6.63 5.91
N THR A 195 -12.56 7.49 5.47
CA THR A 195 -13.99 7.38 5.72
C THR A 195 -14.70 6.92 4.45
N SER A 196 -15.27 5.73 4.50
CA SER A 196 -16.09 5.17 3.44
C SER A 196 -17.49 5.81 3.39
N PRO A 197 -18.22 5.73 2.26
CA PRO A 197 -19.57 6.30 2.13
C PRO A 197 -20.62 5.74 3.10
N ASP A 198 -20.39 4.54 3.62
CA ASP A 198 -21.21 3.86 4.64
C ASP A 198 -20.89 4.34 6.08
N GLY A 199 -19.93 5.26 6.25
CA GLY A 199 -19.50 5.78 7.53
C GLY A 199 -18.42 4.93 8.21
N THR A 200 -17.97 3.83 7.61
CA THR A 200 -16.85 3.04 8.12
C THR A 200 -15.56 3.86 8.04
N LYS A 201 -14.85 3.95 9.17
CA LYS A 201 -13.60 4.67 9.33
C LYS A 201 -12.46 3.71 9.59
N ILE A 202 -11.46 3.71 8.71
CA ILE A 202 -10.20 3.00 8.90
C ILE A 202 -9.14 4.04 9.26
N THR A 203 -8.60 3.95 10.47
CA THR A 203 -7.48 4.78 10.94
C THR A 203 -6.19 3.98 10.88
N MET A 204 -5.17 4.58 10.29
CA MET A 204 -3.79 4.11 10.34
C MET A 204 -2.95 5.19 11.02
N GLU A 205 -2.23 4.82 12.06
CA GLU A 205 -1.45 5.76 12.87
C GLU A 205 -0.06 5.20 13.13
N VAL A 206 0.97 5.97 12.78
CA VAL A 206 2.36 5.67 13.13
C VAL A 206 2.53 5.90 14.62
N VAL A 207 2.88 4.84 15.35
CA VAL A 207 3.07 4.88 16.81
C VAL A 207 4.55 4.82 17.19
N LYS A 208 5.43 4.42 16.27
CA LYS A 208 6.88 4.37 16.49
C LYS A 208 7.67 4.61 15.20
N ILE A 209 8.79 5.33 15.31
CA ILE A 209 9.75 5.57 14.22
C ILE A 209 11.16 5.33 14.77
N ASP A 210 11.83 4.29 14.29
CA ASP A 210 13.20 3.96 14.67
C ASP A 210 14.12 4.15 13.46
N LYS A 211 14.92 5.23 13.47
CA LYS A 211 15.93 5.49 12.43
C LYS A 211 17.12 4.56 12.63
N GLN A 212 17.35 3.67 11.68
CA GLN A 212 18.46 2.72 11.72
C GLN A 212 18.76 2.20 10.31
N SER A 213 20.02 1.83 10.05
CA SER A 213 20.34 1.14 8.82
C SER A 213 19.93 -0.32 8.91
N LEU A 214 19.41 -0.86 7.82
CA LEU A 214 18.87 -2.23 7.76
C LEU A 214 19.70 -3.07 6.78
N PRO A 215 20.03 -4.34 7.13
CA PRO A 215 20.80 -5.18 6.24
C PRO A 215 20.02 -5.49 4.96
N ALA A 216 20.72 -5.64 3.84
CA ALA A 216 20.10 -5.93 2.54
C ALA A 216 19.25 -7.22 2.55
N SER A 217 19.60 -8.20 3.41
CA SER A 217 18.85 -9.43 3.60
C SER A 217 17.42 -9.23 4.10
N THR A 218 17.11 -8.11 4.78
CA THR A 218 15.74 -7.74 5.18
C THR A 218 14.81 -7.61 3.98
N PHE A 219 15.37 -7.23 2.83
CA PHE A 219 14.65 -6.92 1.58
C PHE A 219 14.79 -8.02 0.52
N GLN A 220 15.15 -9.23 0.93
CA GLN A 220 15.23 -10.40 0.05
C GLN A 220 14.04 -11.32 0.28
N ILE A 221 13.62 -12.03 -0.78
CA ILE A 221 12.71 -13.16 -0.65
C ILE A 221 13.48 -14.24 0.12
N PRO A 222 12.93 -14.82 1.21
CA PRO A 222 13.68 -15.80 1.99
C PRO A 222 14.02 -17.05 1.15
N ALA A 223 15.15 -17.68 1.47
CA ALA A 223 15.59 -18.89 0.78
C ALA A 223 14.54 -20.02 0.90
N GLY A 224 14.35 -20.78 -0.18
CA GLY A 224 13.40 -21.89 -0.23
C GLY A 224 11.95 -21.50 -0.57
N TYR A 225 11.68 -20.22 -0.85
CA TYR A 225 10.36 -19.79 -1.30
C TYR A 225 10.20 -20.02 -2.80
N THR A 226 9.01 -20.48 -3.20
CA THR A 226 8.67 -20.73 -4.61
C THR A 226 7.67 -19.72 -5.14
N LYS A 227 7.81 -19.38 -6.42
CA LYS A 227 6.87 -18.49 -7.09
C LYS A 227 5.52 -19.21 -7.26
N SER A 228 4.44 -18.59 -6.83
CA SER A 228 3.07 -19.04 -7.09
C SER A 228 2.51 -18.37 -8.35
N THR A 229 1.58 -19.06 -9.03
CA THR A 229 0.84 -18.53 -10.19
C THR A 229 -0.17 -17.44 -9.84
N GLY A 230 -0.37 -17.16 -8.54
CA GLY A 230 -1.20 -16.06 -8.07
C GLY A 230 -2.69 -16.38 -8.08
N GLY A 231 -3.25 -16.51 -6.88
CA GLY A 231 -4.69 -16.60 -6.64
C GLY A 231 -5.07 -15.76 -5.43
N LEU A 232 -6.37 -15.50 -5.23
CA LEU A 232 -6.90 -14.69 -4.12
C LEU A 232 -6.35 -15.14 -2.75
N LEU A 233 -6.19 -16.45 -2.55
CA LEU A 233 -5.66 -17.03 -1.32
C LEU A 233 -4.17 -16.73 -1.09
N ASP A 234 -3.37 -16.63 -2.15
CA ASP A 234 -1.95 -16.22 -2.06
C ASP A 234 -1.79 -14.70 -1.87
N MET A 235 -2.69 -13.92 -2.47
CA MET A 235 -2.72 -12.46 -2.28
C MET A 235 -3.20 -12.08 -0.87
N MET A 236 -4.07 -12.87 -0.24
CA MET A 236 -4.52 -12.65 1.15
C MET A 236 -3.51 -13.11 2.21
N GLY A 237 -2.30 -13.52 1.82
CA GLY A 237 -1.15 -13.74 2.72
C GLY A 237 -1.30 -14.92 3.69
N GLY A 238 -2.22 -15.85 3.39
CA GLY A 238 -2.52 -16.98 4.27
C GLY A 238 -3.52 -16.58 5.35
N LEU A 239 -4.77 -17.04 5.20
CA LEU A 239 -5.69 -17.16 6.32
C LEU A 239 -5.04 -18.14 7.32
N SER A 240 -4.75 -17.71 8.53
CA SER A 240 -4.27 -18.61 9.59
C SER A 240 -5.34 -18.71 10.67
N GLY A 241 -6.13 -19.78 10.61
CA GLY A 241 -7.14 -20.15 11.60
C GLY A 241 -7.55 -21.62 11.44
N PRO A 242 -8.11 -22.29 12.47
CA PRO A 242 -8.53 -23.70 12.39
C PRO A 242 -9.56 -23.98 11.29
N SER A 243 -10.19 -22.94 10.74
CA SER A 243 -11.07 -22.98 9.57
C SER A 243 -10.34 -23.16 8.23
N THR A 244 -9.01 -23.19 8.16
CA THR A 244 -8.27 -23.31 6.88
C THR A 244 -8.46 -24.63 6.16
N GLY A 245 -8.75 -25.72 6.89
CA GLY A 245 -9.08 -27.00 6.26
C GLY A 245 -10.44 -26.94 5.58
N GLU A 246 -11.45 -26.52 6.33
CA GLU A 246 -12.84 -26.45 5.89
C GLU A 246 -13.08 -25.34 4.86
N ALA A 247 -12.48 -24.15 5.03
CA ALA A 247 -12.60 -23.07 4.05
C ALA A 247 -11.89 -23.40 2.73
N LYS A 248 -10.76 -24.12 2.78
CA LYS A 248 -10.06 -24.60 1.57
C LYS A 248 -10.81 -25.74 0.90
N GLN A 249 -11.45 -26.62 1.69
CA GLN A 249 -12.37 -27.63 1.17
C GLN A 249 -13.63 -27.01 0.56
N GLN A 250 -14.23 -26.02 1.21
CA GLN A 250 -15.40 -25.30 0.69
C GLN A 250 -15.07 -24.52 -0.58
N LEU A 251 -13.93 -23.83 -0.66
CA LEU A 251 -13.49 -23.16 -1.89
C LEU A 251 -13.24 -24.17 -3.03
N ASN A 252 -12.62 -25.31 -2.73
CA ASN A 252 -12.42 -26.38 -3.70
C ASN A 252 -13.76 -26.99 -4.14
N GLN A 253 -14.70 -27.19 -3.21
CA GLN A 253 -16.06 -27.67 -3.49
C GLN A 253 -16.81 -26.67 -4.36
N VAL A 254 -16.82 -25.38 -4.03
CA VAL A 254 -17.47 -24.34 -4.83
C VAL A 254 -16.86 -24.26 -6.24
N GLN A 255 -15.54 -24.40 -6.37
CA GLN A 255 -14.90 -24.49 -7.70
C GLN A 255 -15.31 -25.76 -8.47
N GLN A 256 -15.37 -26.91 -7.80
CA GLN A 256 -15.78 -28.18 -8.42
C GLN A 256 -17.26 -28.15 -8.81
N GLU A 257 -18.14 -27.70 -7.92
CA GLU A 257 -19.57 -27.53 -8.18
C GLU A 257 -19.82 -26.52 -9.30
N MET A 258 -19.08 -25.42 -9.35
CA MET A 258 -19.17 -24.48 -10.45
C MET A 258 -18.72 -25.12 -11.78
N GLN A 259 -17.64 -25.92 -11.78
CA GLN A 259 -17.20 -26.64 -12.97
C GLN A 259 -18.17 -27.75 -13.40
N GLU A 260 -18.78 -28.47 -12.45
CA GLU A 260 -19.80 -29.48 -12.74
C GLU A 260 -21.11 -28.86 -13.21
N ALA A 261 -21.55 -27.76 -12.60
CA ALA A 261 -22.70 -26.99 -13.06
C ALA A 261 -22.48 -26.49 -14.50
N LEU A 262 -21.27 -26.02 -14.82
CA LEU A 262 -20.91 -25.67 -16.19
C LEU A 262 -20.98 -26.88 -17.11
N LYS A 263 -20.45 -28.04 -16.72
CA LYS A 263 -20.50 -29.30 -17.50
C LYS A 263 -21.93 -29.82 -17.74
N ASN A 264 -22.85 -29.56 -16.82
CA ASN A 264 -24.25 -30.01 -16.89
C ASN A 264 -25.21 -28.97 -17.48
N MET A 265 -24.73 -27.75 -17.74
CA MET A 265 -25.51 -26.72 -18.43
C MET A 265 -25.63 -26.99 -19.93
N PRO A 266 -26.77 -26.62 -20.55
CA PRO A 266 -26.93 -26.64 -21.99
C PRO A 266 -25.83 -25.82 -22.69
N PRO A 267 -25.36 -26.24 -23.88
CA PRO A 267 -24.25 -25.59 -24.57
C PRO A 267 -24.43 -24.08 -24.78
N GLU A 268 -25.67 -23.64 -24.99
CA GLU A 268 -26.00 -22.22 -25.18
C GLU A 268 -25.84 -21.39 -23.89
N GLN A 269 -26.21 -21.94 -22.74
CA GLN A 269 -26.03 -21.28 -21.45
C GLN A 269 -24.55 -21.27 -21.03
N ARG A 270 -23.82 -22.37 -21.28
CA ARG A 270 -22.37 -22.40 -21.07
C ARG A 270 -21.67 -21.37 -21.95
N ALA A 271 -22.02 -21.29 -23.23
CA ALA A 271 -21.45 -20.29 -24.14
C ALA A 271 -21.79 -18.85 -23.70
N MET A 272 -22.99 -18.61 -23.15
CA MET A 272 -23.37 -17.30 -22.61
C MET A 272 -22.56 -16.92 -21.37
N ILE A 273 -22.34 -17.86 -20.46
CA ILE A 273 -21.52 -17.65 -19.25
C ILE A 273 -20.04 -17.49 -19.62
N GLU A 274 -19.52 -18.33 -20.52
CA GLU A 274 -18.15 -18.19 -21.05
C GLU A 274 -17.96 -16.85 -21.78
N LYS A 275 -18.98 -16.39 -22.50
CA LYS A 275 -18.97 -15.07 -23.15
C LYS A 275 -19.01 -13.94 -22.12
N MET A 276 -19.80 -14.04 -21.06
CA MET A 276 -19.78 -13.07 -19.96
C MET A 276 -18.43 -13.06 -19.22
N MET A 277 -17.86 -14.23 -18.93
CA MET A 277 -16.55 -14.34 -18.28
C MET A 277 -15.43 -13.80 -19.17
N LYS A 278 -15.46 -14.07 -20.48
CA LYS A 278 -14.53 -13.48 -21.45
C LYS A 278 -14.75 -11.97 -21.63
N GLN A 279 -15.97 -11.47 -21.52
CA GLN A 279 -16.25 -10.02 -21.55
C GLN A 279 -15.84 -9.30 -20.26
N GLN A 280 -15.84 -9.99 -19.11
CA GLN A 280 -15.29 -9.47 -17.85
C GLN A 280 -13.75 -9.59 -17.78
N ALA A 281 -13.15 -10.53 -18.50
CA ALA A 281 -11.71 -10.73 -18.59
C ALA A 281 -11.04 -9.97 -19.76
N ALA A 282 -11.80 -9.58 -20.77
CA ALA A 282 -11.35 -8.67 -21.80
C ALA A 282 -11.37 -7.24 -21.24
N PRO A 283 -10.31 -6.44 -21.39
CA PRO A 283 -10.42 -5.01 -21.14
C PRO A 283 -11.44 -4.48 -22.15
N ASN A 284 -12.54 -3.94 -21.65
CA ASN A 284 -13.51 -3.25 -22.50
C ASN A 284 -12.75 -2.11 -23.24
N PRO A 285 -12.95 -1.94 -24.56
CA PRO A 285 -12.26 -0.92 -25.34
C PRO A 285 -12.57 0.51 -24.87
#